data_AF-A0A7S4M491-F1
#
_entry.id   AF-A0A7S4M491-F1
#
_cell.length_a   1.000
_cell.length_b   1.000
_cell.length_c   1.000
_cell.angle_alpha   90.00
_cell.angle_beta   90.00
_cell.angle_gamma   90.00
#
_symmetry.space_group_name_H-M   'P 1'
#
loop_
_entity.id
_entity.type
_entity.pdbx_description
1 polymer ?
#
loop_
_entity_poly.entity_id
_entity_poly.type
_entity_poly.pdbx_seq_one_letter_code
_entity_poly.pdbx_strand_id
1 'polypeptide(L)'
;MRPSSKTSLMLASLDRFDDTSRFVDGISELLFETSAKIEDLDQHHPLARFAHDHFYESCSASEYRITAVKRIIHPLRQFQYNLQKKSMSSRNDGIGANEKLLFHGTHSQSMSKIIANGFNRSFSKREAYGSGIYFAQNALYSTD
;
A
#
# COMPACT_ATOMS: atom_id res chain seq x y z
N MET A 1 15.42 3.90 27.47
CA MET A 1 14.26 3.27 26.80
C MET A 1 14.67 2.93 25.37
N ARG A 2 14.50 1.68 24.91
CA ARG A 2 14.80 1.31 23.52
C ARG A 2 13.65 1.82 22.64
N PRO A 3 13.91 2.55 21.54
CA PRO A 3 12.84 2.90 20.60
C PRO A 3 12.29 1.61 20.00
N SER A 4 10.99 1.36 20.16
CA SER A 4 10.32 0.29 19.42
C SER A 4 10.46 0.59 17.93
N SER A 5 11.01 -0.34 17.15
CA SER A 5 11.07 -0.23 15.69
C SER A 5 9.64 -0.21 15.13
N LYS A 6 9.11 0.98 14.85
CA LYS A 6 7.84 1.14 14.12
C LYS A 6 8.16 1.17 12.63
N THR A 7 7.62 0.21 11.87
CA THR A 7 7.77 0.13 10.42
C THR A 7 6.63 0.90 9.78
N SER A 8 6.92 2.04 9.16
CA SER A 8 5.97 2.74 8.30
C SER A 8 5.94 2.05 6.93
N LEU A 9 4.79 1.51 6.54
CA LEU A 9 4.61 0.84 5.25
C LEU A 9 4.01 1.83 4.24
N MET A 10 4.80 2.19 3.24
CA MET A 10 4.34 3.00 2.11
C MET A 10 4.07 2.07 0.92
N LEU A 11 2.79 1.97 0.51
CA LEU A 11 2.39 1.22 -0.67
C LEU A 11 2.32 2.18 -1.86
N ALA A 12 3.35 2.17 -2.72
CA ALA A 12 3.32 2.80 -4.03
C ALA A 12 3.06 1.70 -5.09
N SER A 13 2.00 1.85 -5.88
CA SER A 13 1.73 1.00 -7.05
C SER A 13 1.88 1.83 -8.32
N LEU A 14 2.97 1.62 -9.06
CA LEU A 14 3.15 2.05 -10.45
C LEU A 14 3.39 0.79 -11.29
N ASP A 15 2.46 0.49 -12.20
CA ASP A 15 2.72 0.58 -13.65
C ASP A 15 1.46 0.29 -14.47
N ARG A 16 1.44 0.90 -15.67
CA ARG A 16 0.40 0.80 -16.69
C ARG A 16 0.41 -0.60 -17.32
N PHE A 17 -0.74 -1.27 -17.34
CA PHE A 17 -1.01 -2.37 -18.26
C PHE A 17 -2.34 -2.11 -18.97
N ASP A 18 -2.22 -1.78 -20.25
CA ASP A 18 -3.31 -1.52 -21.17
C ASP A 18 -3.25 -2.58 -22.29
N ASP A 19 -3.62 -3.81 -21.96
CA ASP A 19 -3.87 -4.84 -22.98
C ASP A 19 -4.88 -5.86 -22.45
N THR A 20 -6.07 -5.87 -23.05
CA THR A 20 -7.20 -6.74 -22.70
C THR A 20 -7.16 -8.07 -23.46
N SER A 21 -6.19 -8.30 -24.35
CA SER A 21 -6.13 -9.50 -25.19
C SER A 21 -5.52 -10.74 -24.53
N ARG A 22 -4.80 -10.60 -23.39
CA ARG A 22 -4.18 -11.71 -22.64
C ARG A 22 -5.07 -12.31 -21.53
N PHE A 23 -6.36 -12.01 -21.55
CA PHE A 23 -7.27 -12.14 -20.42
C PHE A 23 -7.54 -13.58 -19.93
N VAL A 24 -7.36 -14.59 -20.80
CA VAL A 24 -7.69 -15.99 -20.46
C VAL A 24 -6.47 -16.78 -20.00
N ASP A 25 -5.33 -16.61 -20.67
CA ASP A 25 -4.06 -17.27 -20.29
C ASP A 25 -3.43 -16.64 -19.04
N GLY A 26 -3.58 -15.32 -18.87
CA GLY A 26 -3.04 -14.60 -17.72
C GLY A 26 -3.73 -14.94 -16.40
N ILE A 27 -5.00 -15.38 -16.41
CA ILE A 27 -5.69 -15.79 -15.17
C ILE A 27 -5.10 -17.09 -14.62
N SER A 28 -4.70 -18.04 -15.48
CA SER A 28 -4.08 -19.30 -15.04
C SER A 28 -2.74 -19.07 -14.34
N GLU A 29 -1.91 -18.17 -14.88
CA GLU A 29 -0.60 -17.82 -14.31
C GLU A 29 -0.73 -16.93 -13.05
N LEU A 30 -1.71 -16.01 -13.03
CA LEU A 30 -2.03 -15.18 -11.86
C LEU A 30 -2.63 -15.98 -10.70
N LEU A 31 -3.30 -17.10 -11.00
CA LEU A 31 -3.81 -18.07 -10.01
C LEU A 31 -2.68 -18.89 -9.37
N PHE A 32 -1.51 -18.99 -10.00
CA PHE A 32 -0.39 -19.75 -9.44
C PHE A 32 0.33 -18.99 -8.32
N GLU A 33 0.31 -17.64 -8.36
CA GLU A 33 0.98 -16.79 -7.36
C GLU A 33 -0.03 -16.00 -6.51
N THR A 34 -0.69 -16.73 -5.62
CA THR A 34 -1.66 -16.18 -4.67
C THR A 34 -1.03 -15.54 -3.43
N SER A 35 0.26 -15.73 -3.19
CA SER A 35 0.97 -15.20 -2.03
C SER A 35 1.74 -13.91 -2.35
N ALA A 36 1.77 -12.98 -1.40
CA ALA A 36 2.65 -11.81 -1.49
C ALA A 36 4.13 -12.21 -1.47
N LYS A 37 4.92 -11.55 -2.30
CA LYS A 37 6.38 -11.44 -2.19
C LYS A 37 6.73 -10.11 -1.52
N ILE A 38 7.75 -10.14 -0.67
CA ILE A 38 8.30 -8.94 -0.03
C ILE A 38 9.72 -8.78 -0.55
N GLU A 39 10.02 -7.60 -1.07
CA GLU A 39 11.33 -7.25 -1.59
C GLU A 39 11.90 -6.11 -0.75
N ASP A 40 13.10 -6.31 -0.22
CA ASP A 40 13.86 -5.25 0.44
C ASP A 40 14.43 -4.31 -0.61
N LEU A 41 14.11 -3.02 -0.50
CA LEU A 41 14.60 -2.00 -1.42
C LEU A 41 15.82 -1.31 -0.81
N ASP A 42 16.90 -1.23 -1.57
CA ASP A 42 18.07 -0.47 -1.15
C ASP A 42 17.78 1.05 -1.19
N GLN A 43 18.59 1.83 -0.48
CA GLN A 43 18.40 3.29 -0.36
C GLN A 43 18.52 4.06 -1.68
N HIS A 44 19.18 3.49 -2.70
CA HIS A 44 19.32 4.05 -4.04
C HIS A 44 18.22 3.55 -5.00
N HIS A 45 17.32 2.68 -4.56
CA HIS A 45 16.16 2.30 -5.33
C HIS A 45 15.19 3.49 -5.48
N PRO A 46 14.67 3.80 -6.69
CA PRO A 46 13.79 4.96 -6.90
C PRO A 46 12.54 4.97 -6.00
N LEU A 47 11.91 3.80 -5.80
CA LEU A 47 10.76 3.69 -4.89
C LEU A 47 11.14 3.91 -3.43
N ALA A 48 12.35 3.54 -3.02
CA ALA A 48 12.81 3.78 -1.65
C ALA A 48 13.05 5.27 -1.42
N ARG A 49 13.70 5.98 -2.36
CA ARG A 49 13.83 7.44 -2.30
C ARG A 49 12.48 8.15 -2.25
N PHE A 50 11.58 7.77 -3.15
CA PHE A 50 10.22 8.32 -3.17
C PHE A 50 9.51 8.13 -1.82
N ALA A 51 9.63 6.94 -1.22
CA ALA A 51 9.03 6.67 0.07
C ALA A 51 9.68 7.46 1.22
N HIS A 52 11.00 7.63 1.18
CA HIS A 52 11.73 8.49 2.10
C HIS A 52 11.27 9.94 2.02
N ASP A 53 11.27 10.51 0.82
CA ASP A 53 10.95 11.91 0.58
C ASP A 53 9.52 12.19 1.06
N HIS A 54 8.55 11.36 0.65
CA HIS A 54 7.16 11.53 1.03
C HIS A 54 6.90 11.34 2.53
N PHE A 55 7.64 10.45 3.21
CA PHE A 55 7.54 10.30 4.66
C PHE A 55 8.07 11.56 5.38
N TYR A 56 9.22 12.07 4.95
CA TYR A 56 9.86 13.24 5.56
C TYR A 56 9.21 14.59 5.19
N GLU A 57 8.23 14.62 4.27
CA GLU A 57 7.36 15.79 4.07
C GLU A 57 6.57 16.16 5.35
N SER A 58 6.33 15.20 6.26
CA SER A 58 5.55 15.44 7.48
C SER A 58 6.16 14.89 8.77
N CYS A 59 7.22 14.09 8.68
CA CYS A 59 7.97 13.58 9.82
C CYS A 59 9.39 14.20 9.80
N SER A 60 9.91 14.65 10.94
CA SER A 60 11.27 15.19 10.98
C SER A 60 12.33 14.09 10.97
N ALA A 61 13.38 14.24 10.16
CA ALA A 61 14.55 13.35 10.18
C ALA A 61 15.36 13.41 11.49
N SER A 62 15.15 14.44 12.32
CA SER A 62 15.73 14.51 13.67
C SER A 62 15.01 13.61 14.68
N GLU A 63 13.75 13.27 14.42
CA GLU A 63 12.89 12.49 15.31
C GLU A 63 12.71 11.05 14.82
N TYR A 64 12.67 10.87 13.51
CA TYR A 64 12.41 9.60 12.87
C TYR A 64 13.59 9.17 12.01
N ARG A 65 13.94 7.88 12.12
CA ARG A 65 14.92 7.24 11.24
C ARG A 65 14.26 6.06 10.55
N ILE A 66 14.11 6.15 9.23
CA ILE A 66 13.70 5.01 8.40
C ILE A 66 14.81 3.94 8.45
N THR A 67 14.45 2.71 8.80
CA THR A 67 15.39 1.59 8.97
C THR A 67 15.36 0.61 7.80
N ALA A 68 14.24 0.53 7.08
CA ALA A 68 14.08 -0.28 5.89
C ALA A 68 12.87 0.22 5.09
N VAL A 69 12.93 0.04 3.76
CA VAL A 69 11.77 0.17 2.88
C VAL A 69 11.58 -1.16 2.17
N LYS A 70 10.36 -1.70 2.21
CA LYS A 70 10.03 -2.98 1.59
C LYS A 70 8.89 -2.80 0.60
N ARG A 71 9.05 -3.33 -0.62
CA ARG A 71 7.98 -3.41 -1.61
C ARG A 71 7.19 -4.70 -1.41
N ILE A 72 5.87 -4.58 -1.35
CA ILE A 72 4.97 -5.73 -1.35
C ILE A 72 4.46 -5.95 -2.76
N ILE A 73 4.72 -7.13 -3.30
CA ILE A 73 4.28 -7.55 -4.63
C ILE A 73 3.22 -8.62 -4.43
N HIS A 74 1.97 -8.33 -4.81
CA HIS A 74 0.89 -9.30 -4.74
C HIS A 74 0.04 -9.24 -6.03
N PRO A 75 0.36 -10.08 -7.04
CA PRO A 75 -0.22 -9.98 -8.38
C PRO A 75 -1.75 -10.02 -8.39
N LEU A 76 -2.36 -10.98 -7.67
CA LEU A 76 -3.82 -11.10 -7.61
C LEU A 76 -4.50 -9.84 -7.05
N ARG A 77 -3.96 -9.24 -5.98
CA ARG A 77 -4.53 -8.02 -5.40
C ARG A 77 -4.28 -6.80 -6.26
N GLN A 78 -3.13 -6.70 -6.91
CA GLN A 78 -2.86 -5.64 -7.87
C GLN A 78 -3.85 -5.70 -9.05
N PHE A 79 -4.14 -6.91 -9.53
CA PHE A 79 -5.16 -7.12 -10.56
C PHE A 79 -6.56 -6.71 -10.09
N GLN A 80 -7.00 -7.19 -8.91
CA GLN A 80 -8.29 -6.81 -8.31
C GLN A 80 -8.40 -5.29 -8.11
N TYR A 81 -7.33 -4.66 -7.62
CA TYR A 81 -7.23 -3.22 -7.46
C TYR A 81 -7.42 -2.49 -8.79
N ASN A 82 -6.72 -2.91 -9.84
CA ASN A 82 -6.79 -2.29 -11.16
C ASN A 82 -8.18 -2.46 -11.80
N LEU A 83 -8.85 -3.60 -11.61
CA LEU A 83 -10.23 -3.79 -12.04
C LEU A 83 -11.18 -2.82 -11.32
N GLN A 84 -11.04 -2.70 -10.00
CA GLN A 84 -11.87 -1.79 -9.20
C GLN A 84 -11.63 -0.33 -9.58
N LYS A 85 -10.37 0.06 -9.83
CA LYS A 85 -9.98 1.39 -10.30
C LYS A 85 -10.63 1.71 -11.65
N LYS A 86 -10.57 0.80 -12.62
CA LYS A 86 -11.23 0.95 -13.93
C LYS A 86 -12.74 1.10 -13.78
N SER A 87 -13.36 0.26 -12.94
CA SER A 87 -14.80 0.34 -12.64
C SER A 87 -15.19 1.70 -12.03
N MET A 88 -14.43 2.19 -11.04
CA MET A 88 -14.67 3.50 -10.43
C MET A 88 -14.49 4.65 -11.43
N SER A 89 -13.45 4.61 -12.25
CA SER A 89 -13.20 5.61 -13.29
C SER A 89 -14.36 5.68 -14.28
N SER A 90 -14.89 4.53 -14.71
CA SER A 90 -16.04 4.47 -15.61
C SER A 90 -17.32 5.03 -14.98
N ARG A 91 -17.50 4.85 -13.67
CA ARG A 91 -18.65 5.40 -12.91
C ARG A 91 -18.53 6.89 -12.63
N ASN A 92 -17.34 7.45 -12.75
CA ASN A 92 -17.04 8.86 -12.55
C ASN A 92 -16.83 9.56 -13.90
N ASP A 93 -17.62 9.19 -14.91
CA ASP A 93 -17.60 9.75 -16.27
C ASP A 93 -16.22 9.81 -16.93
N GLY A 94 -15.34 8.86 -16.60
CA GLY A 94 -13.98 8.79 -17.12
C GLY A 94 -12.98 9.77 -16.49
N ILE A 95 -13.40 10.59 -15.50
CA ILE A 95 -12.56 11.59 -14.83
C ILE A 95 -11.43 10.93 -14.01
N GLY A 96 -11.62 9.68 -13.58
CA GLY A 96 -10.66 8.91 -12.80
C GLY A 96 -11.23 8.40 -11.47
N ALA A 97 -10.40 7.66 -10.72
CA ALA A 97 -10.79 7.01 -9.48
C ALA A 97 -10.41 7.79 -8.19
N ASN A 98 -9.97 9.05 -8.32
CA ASN A 98 -9.48 9.86 -7.19
C ASN A 98 -8.41 9.14 -6.34
N GLU A 99 -7.51 8.41 -7.01
CA GLU A 99 -6.43 7.65 -6.36
C GLU A 99 -5.45 8.58 -5.65
N LYS A 100 -5.08 8.22 -4.42
CA LYS A 100 -4.12 8.96 -3.59
C LYS A 100 -3.14 7.99 -2.94
N LEU A 101 -1.92 8.47 -2.75
CA LEU A 101 -0.93 7.81 -1.89
C LEU A 101 -1.14 8.30 -0.47
N LEU A 102 -1.29 7.37 0.46
CA LEU A 102 -1.60 7.64 1.87
C LEU A 102 -0.83 6.67 2.77
N PHE A 103 -0.65 7.07 4.03
CA PHE A 103 -0.01 6.28 5.06
C PHE A 103 -1.02 5.50 5.90
N HIS A 104 -0.58 4.36 6.42
CA HIS A 104 -1.33 3.56 7.41
C HIS A 104 -0.36 3.02 8.47
N GLY A 105 -0.45 3.55 9.68
CA GLY A 105 0.26 3.02 10.84
C GLY A 105 -0.35 1.71 11.33
N THR A 106 0.48 0.71 11.63
CA THR A 106 0.00 -0.56 12.16
C THR A 106 1.03 -1.23 13.07
N HIS A 107 0.57 -2.13 13.93
CA HIS A 107 1.46 -2.96 14.74
C HIS A 107 2.09 -4.09 13.89
N SER A 108 3.30 -4.51 14.24
CA SER A 108 4.03 -5.59 13.57
C SER A 108 3.24 -6.91 13.51
N GLN A 109 2.41 -7.18 14.52
CA GLN A 109 1.53 -8.37 14.58
C GLN A 109 0.42 -8.36 13.52
N SER A 110 -0.02 -7.18 13.09
CA SER A 110 -1.06 -7.01 12.06
C SER A 110 -0.49 -7.01 10.65
N MET A 111 0.82 -6.73 10.50
CA MET A 111 1.50 -6.60 9.22
C MET A 111 1.36 -7.86 8.35
N SER A 112 1.60 -9.05 8.89
CA SER A 112 1.49 -10.31 8.12
C SER A 112 0.07 -10.53 7.60
N LYS A 113 -0.96 -10.19 8.39
CA LYS A 113 -2.37 -10.31 8.00
C LYS A 113 -2.72 -9.32 6.89
N ILE A 114 -2.22 -8.08 6.96
CA ILE A 114 -2.41 -7.07 5.90
C ILE A 114 -1.68 -7.49 4.62
N ILE A 115 -0.46 -8.01 4.73
CA ILE A 115 0.29 -8.51 3.58
C ILE A 115 -0.36 -9.76 2.98
N ALA A 116 -1.00 -10.62 3.77
CA ALA A 116 -1.66 -11.81 3.25
C ALA A 116 -3.05 -11.52 2.65
N ASN A 117 -3.83 -10.64 3.28
CA ASN A 117 -5.26 -10.49 2.97
C ASN A 117 -5.66 -9.08 2.50
N GLY A 118 -4.72 -8.14 2.47
CA GLY A 118 -5.04 -6.73 2.31
C GLY A 118 -5.75 -6.13 3.53
N PHE A 119 -6.35 -4.96 3.33
CA PHE A 119 -7.08 -4.21 4.35
C PHE A 119 -8.51 -4.75 4.51
N ASN A 120 -8.68 -5.74 5.39
CA ASN A 120 -9.99 -6.36 5.61
C ASN A 120 -10.84 -5.56 6.62
N ARG A 121 -12.02 -5.10 6.17
CA ARG A 121 -12.98 -4.34 6.98
C ARG A 121 -13.53 -5.09 8.19
N SER A 122 -13.50 -6.42 8.22
CA SER A 122 -13.87 -7.19 9.41
C SER A 122 -12.94 -6.96 10.60
N PHE A 123 -11.73 -6.44 10.36
CA PHE A 123 -10.80 -5.97 11.40
C PHE A 123 -10.85 -4.46 11.62
N SER A 124 -11.82 -3.76 11.00
CA SER A 124 -12.01 -2.34 11.24
C SER A 124 -12.43 -2.10 12.69
N LYS A 125 -11.85 -1.06 13.29
CA LYS A 125 -12.37 -0.49 14.52
C LYS A 125 -13.35 0.62 14.15
N ARG A 126 -14.34 0.82 15.01
CA ARG A 126 -15.20 2.00 14.92
C ARG A 126 -14.48 3.15 15.60
N GLU A 127 -14.04 4.11 14.81
CA GLU A 127 -13.40 5.34 15.30
C GLU A 127 -14.29 6.55 14.94
N ALA A 128 -13.74 7.76 15.07
CA ALA A 128 -14.47 9.03 14.98
C ALA A 128 -15.31 9.23 13.70
N TYR A 129 -14.91 8.63 12.56
CA TYR A 129 -15.56 8.81 11.27
C TYR A 129 -16.25 7.54 10.75
N GLY A 130 -16.50 6.58 11.64
CA GLY A 130 -17.22 5.34 11.33
C GLY A 130 -16.37 4.07 11.37
N SER A 131 -16.96 2.96 10.95
CA SER A 131 -16.31 1.66 10.91
C SER A 131 -15.53 1.52 9.61
N GLY A 132 -14.20 1.55 9.70
CA GLY A 132 -13.36 1.49 8.51
C GLY A 132 -11.88 1.32 8.79
N ILE A 133 -11.10 1.26 7.71
CA ILE A 133 -9.65 1.33 7.77
C ILE A 133 -9.26 2.78 7.49
N TYR A 134 -8.42 3.33 8.36
CA TYR A 134 -8.05 4.74 8.33
C TYR A 134 -6.70 4.89 7.63
N PHE A 135 -6.61 5.93 6.79
CA PHE A 135 -5.40 6.30 6.06
C PHE A 135 -5.16 7.80 6.26
N ALA A 136 -3.90 8.20 6.34
CA ALA A 136 -3.51 9.59 6.56
C ALA A 136 -2.70 10.14 5.38
N GLN A 137 -2.93 11.41 5.03
CA GLN A 137 -2.11 12.10 4.04
C GLN A 137 -0.72 12.41 4.60
N ASN A 138 -0.65 12.90 5.84
CA ASN A 138 0.60 13.15 6.53
C ASN A 138 1.00 11.91 7.33
N ALA A 139 2.21 11.43 7.11
CA ALA A 139 2.78 10.27 7.80
C ALA A 139 2.76 10.43 9.31
N LEU A 140 2.88 11.66 9.83
CA LEU A 140 2.86 11.95 11.27
C LEU A 140 1.64 11.34 11.99
N TYR A 141 0.45 11.43 11.40
CA TYR A 141 -0.79 10.83 11.94
C TYR A 141 -0.82 9.29 11.91
N SER A 142 0.18 8.67 11.29
CA SER A 142 0.38 7.22 11.21
C SER A 142 1.61 6.74 11.99
N THR A 143 2.26 7.62 12.76
CA THR A 143 3.47 7.27 13.54
C THR A 143 3.17 6.81 14.98
N ASP A 144 1.95 7.01 15.46
CA ASP A 144 1.50 6.62 16.81
C ASP A 144 1.22 5.12 16.97
#